data_AF-A0A3D0I7C9-F1
#
_entry.id   AF-A0A3D0I7C9-F1
#
_cell.length_a   1.000
_cell.length_b   1.000
_cell.length_c   1.000
_cell.angle_alpha   90.00
_cell.angle_beta   90.00
_cell.angle_gamma   90.00
#
_symmetry.space_group_name_H-M   'P 1'
#
loop_
_entity.id
_entity.type
_entity.pdbx_description
1 polymer ?
#
loop_
_entity_poly.entity_id
_entity_poly.type
_entity_poly.pdbx_seq_one_letter_code
_entity_poly.pdbx_strand_id
1 'polypeptide(L)'
;MVRTEVFGPVLVIMSYDDEENVIRIANDCIRLASNLMSASLQHALSVRRRLRAGFIGRNRGVGFDAAASFGGYKDSGGSRQDGDARFDQYTDIRSVAHSIAQRKL
;
A
#
# COMPACT_ATOMS: atom_id res chain seq x y z
N MET A 1 -15.81 -2.85 16.13
CA MET A 1 -14.68 -2.68 15.18
C MET A 1 -13.54 -3.58 15.61
N VAL A 2 -12.91 -4.27 14.67
CA VAL A 2 -11.67 -5.02 14.90
C VAL A 2 -10.52 -4.02 14.88
N ARG A 3 -9.82 -3.86 16.00
CA ARG A 3 -8.75 -2.85 16.15
C ARG A 3 -7.42 -3.43 16.55
N THR A 4 -7.43 -4.58 17.21
CA THR A 4 -6.23 -5.21 17.75
C THR A 4 -5.80 -6.35 16.85
N GLU A 5 -4.53 -6.33 16.51
CA GLU A 5 -3.86 -7.43 15.83
C GLU A 5 -3.57 -8.56 16.83
N VAL A 6 -4.03 -9.77 16.52
CA VAL A 6 -3.91 -10.94 17.42
C VAL A 6 -2.62 -11.72 17.17
N PHE A 7 -2.09 -11.68 15.94
CA PHE A 7 -0.90 -12.44 15.50
C PHE A 7 -0.97 -13.96 15.76
N GLY A 8 -2.19 -14.50 15.88
CA GLY A 8 -2.49 -15.92 16.04
C GLY A 8 -3.58 -16.37 15.06
N PRO A 9 -3.91 -17.68 15.03
CA PRO A 9 -4.83 -18.26 14.06
C PRO A 9 -6.31 -17.94 14.40
N VAL A 10 -6.66 -16.66 14.46
CA VAL A 10 -8.00 -16.16 14.79
C VAL A 10 -8.54 -15.33 13.63
N LEU A 11 -9.70 -15.72 13.10
CA LEU A 11 -10.40 -15.01 12.02
C LEU A 11 -11.66 -14.35 12.55
N VAL A 12 -11.86 -13.07 12.22
CA VAL A 12 -13.11 -12.35 12.47
C VAL A 12 -13.88 -12.21 11.15
N ILE A 13 -15.14 -12.63 11.16
CA ILE A 13 -16.06 -12.49 10.03
C ILE A 13 -17.08 -11.42 10.38
N MET A 14 -17.24 -10.44 9.49
CA MET A 14 -18.23 -9.36 9.62
C MET A 14 -19.08 -9.33 8.36
N SER A 15 -20.41 -9.31 8.54
CA SER A 15 -21.34 -8.99 7.47
C SER A 15 -21.35 -7.49 7.21
N TYR A 16 -21.78 -7.11 6.01
CA TYR A 16 -22.03 -5.74 5.63
C TYR A 16 -23.26 -5.69 4.72
N ASP A 17 -24.02 -4.61 4.79
CA ASP A 17 -25.26 -4.45 4.03
C ASP A 17 -25.04 -3.69 2.72
N ASP A 18 -24.04 -2.79 2.69
CA ASP A 18 -23.72 -1.97 1.53
C ASP A 18 -22.20 -1.78 1.35
N GLU A 19 -21.81 -1.45 0.13
CA GLU A 19 -20.40 -1.30 -0.25
C GLU A 19 -19.71 -0.11 0.45
N GLU A 20 -20.42 0.98 0.72
CA GLU A 20 -19.84 2.13 1.41
C GLU A 20 -19.46 1.76 2.85
N ASN A 21 -20.35 1.04 3.52
CA ASN A 21 -20.14 0.57 4.88
C ASN A 21 -18.91 -0.33 4.99
N VAL A 22 -18.76 -1.31 4.09
CA VAL A 22 -17.61 -2.22 4.13
C VAL A 22 -16.31 -1.51 3.78
N ILE A 23 -16.31 -0.57 2.85
CA ILE A 23 -15.11 0.23 2.52
C ILE A 23 -14.71 1.10 3.71
N ARG A 24 -15.67 1.71 4.41
CA ARG A 24 -15.41 2.46 5.64
C ARG A 24 -14.81 1.56 6.72
N ILE A 25 -15.40 0.40 6.97
CA ILE A 25 -14.89 -0.56 7.96
C ILE A 25 -13.47 -1.02 7.60
N ALA A 26 -13.24 -1.42 6.35
CA ALA A 26 -11.93 -1.88 5.88
C ALA A 26 -10.87 -0.78 6.03
N ASN A 27 -11.25 0.46 5.74
CA ASN A 27 -10.39 1.60 5.95
C ASN A 27 -10.13 1.83 7.45
N ASP A 28 -11.08 1.69 8.35
CA ASP A 28 -10.85 1.97 9.77
C ASP A 28 -9.97 0.94 10.52
N CYS A 29 -9.55 -0.13 9.85
CA CYS A 29 -8.60 -1.14 10.36
C CYS A 29 -7.12 -0.76 10.14
N ILE A 30 -6.20 -1.61 10.62
CA ILE A 30 -4.76 -1.56 10.32
C ILE A 30 -4.54 -1.73 8.81
N ARG A 31 -3.65 -0.92 8.22
CA ARG A 31 -3.62 -0.60 6.77
C ARG A 31 -2.39 -1.13 6.03
N LEU A 32 -1.91 -2.32 6.38
CA LEU A 32 -0.77 -2.93 5.69
C LEU A 32 -1.21 -3.53 4.34
N ALA A 33 -2.16 -4.45 4.39
CA ALA A 33 -2.64 -5.20 3.23
C ALA A 33 -4.16 -5.29 3.23
N SER A 34 -4.75 -5.30 2.03
CA SER A 34 -6.16 -5.60 1.81
C SER A 34 -6.31 -6.56 0.64
N ASN A 35 -7.37 -7.36 0.65
CA ASN A 35 -7.72 -8.20 -0.48
C ASN A 35 -9.21 -8.08 -0.75
N LEU A 36 -9.58 -7.99 -2.02
CA LEU A 36 -10.98 -7.98 -2.44
C LEU A 36 -11.29 -9.15 -3.36
N MET A 37 -12.49 -9.70 -3.20
CA MET A 37 -13.00 -10.79 -4.02
C MET A 37 -14.10 -10.24 -4.92
N SER A 38 -13.93 -10.32 -6.23
CA SER A 38 -14.90 -9.83 -7.21
C SER A 38 -14.73 -10.53 -8.55
N ALA A 39 -15.84 -10.96 -9.16
CA ALA A 39 -15.85 -11.49 -10.52
C ALA A 39 -15.66 -10.38 -11.58
N SER A 40 -16.10 -9.15 -11.27
CA SER A 40 -15.96 -8.00 -12.17
C SER A 40 -14.66 -7.26 -11.93
N LEU A 41 -13.85 -7.13 -12.98
CA LEU A 41 -12.62 -6.32 -12.99
C LEU A 41 -12.93 -4.83 -12.76
N GLN A 42 -13.97 -4.30 -13.40
CA GLN A 42 -14.33 -2.88 -13.27
C GLN A 42 -14.75 -2.54 -11.85
N HIS A 43 -15.58 -3.39 -11.25
CA HIS A 43 -15.98 -3.28 -9.86
C HIS A 43 -14.75 -3.34 -8.92
N ALA A 44 -13.88 -4.33 -9.14
CA ALA A 44 -12.66 -4.48 -8.37
C ALA A 44 -11.75 -3.25 -8.41
N LEU A 45 -11.56 -2.66 -9.60
CA LEU A 45 -10.75 -1.45 -9.77
C LEU A 45 -11.41 -0.23 -9.12
N SER A 46 -12.73 -0.11 -9.20
CA SER A 46 -13.50 0.95 -8.53
C SER A 46 -13.30 0.90 -7.01
N VAL A 47 -13.53 -0.26 -6.40
CA VAL A 47 -13.37 -0.47 -4.95
C VAL A 47 -11.91 -0.27 -4.52
N ARG A 48 -10.95 -0.84 -5.27
CA ARG A 48 -9.52 -0.76 -4.94
C ARG A 48 -9.03 0.69 -4.79
N ARG A 49 -9.52 1.62 -5.61
CA ARG A 49 -9.14 3.05 -5.53
C ARG A 49 -9.58 3.73 -4.25
N ARG A 50 -10.57 3.15 -3.55
CA ARG A 50 -11.18 3.70 -2.33
C ARG A 50 -10.60 3.07 -1.05
N LEU A 51 -9.89 1.95 -1.18
CA LEU A 51 -9.20 1.28 -0.09
C LEU A 51 -7.87 1.97 0.23
N ARG A 52 -7.58 2.14 1.52
CA ARG A 52 -6.35 2.72 2.04
C ARG A 52 -5.50 1.63 2.67
N ALA A 53 -4.76 0.91 1.84
CA ALA A 53 -3.82 -0.12 2.26
C ALA A 53 -2.57 -0.12 1.38
N GLY A 54 -1.45 -0.52 1.98
CA GLY A 54 -0.12 -0.57 1.37
C GLY A 54 -0.07 -1.42 0.11
N PHE A 55 -0.75 -2.55 0.21
CA PHE A 55 -0.81 -3.61 -0.77
C PHE A 55 -2.25 -4.09 -0.95
N ILE A 56 -2.73 -4.19 -2.20
CA ILE A 56 -4.12 -4.58 -2.48
C ILE A 56 -4.16 -5.70 -3.53
N GLY A 57 -4.63 -6.87 -3.10
CA GLY A 57 -4.88 -8.04 -3.95
C GLY A 57 -6.31 -8.06 -4.52
N ARG A 58 -6.48 -8.81 -5.61
CA ARG A 58 -7.81 -9.18 -6.16
C ARG A 58 -7.85 -10.68 -6.42
N ASN A 59 -8.83 -11.38 -5.84
CA ASN A 59 -9.08 -12.81 -6.05
C ASN A 59 -7.91 -13.75 -5.71
N ARG A 60 -6.86 -13.20 -5.12
CA ARG A 60 -5.67 -13.88 -4.63
C ARG A 60 -5.21 -13.06 -3.45
N GLY A 61 -4.65 -13.69 -2.42
CA GLY A 61 -4.01 -12.96 -1.33
C GLY A 61 -3.02 -11.91 -1.87
N VAL A 62 -2.55 -11.03 -1.00
CA VAL A 62 -1.54 -10.04 -1.38
C VAL A 62 -0.26 -10.76 -1.82
N GLY A 63 -0.01 -10.79 -3.13
CA GLY A 63 1.12 -11.49 -3.73
C GLY A 63 2.41 -10.70 -3.55
N PHE A 64 3.49 -11.34 -3.15
CA PHE A 64 4.79 -10.69 -2.96
C PHE A 64 5.62 -10.76 -4.26
N ASP A 65 6.24 -9.64 -4.63
CA ASP A 65 7.19 -9.54 -5.75
C ASP A 65 8.30 -8.56 -5.33
N ALA A 66 9.56 -8.99 -5.43
CA ALA A 66 10.72 -8.19 -5.04
C ALA A 66 10.88 -6.89 -5.87
N ALA A 67 10.28 -6.84 -7.05
CA ALA A 67 10.25 -5.63 -7.88
C ALA A 67 9.11 -4.67 -7.48
N ALA A 68 8.11 -5.14 -6.74
CA ALA A 68 6.98 -4.34 -6.31
C ALA A 68 7.25 -3.72 -4.93
N SER A 69 6.96 -2.43 -4.78
CA SER A 69 7.13 -1.76 -3.50
C SER A 69 6.17 -2.29 -2.43
N PHE A 70 6.71 -2.60 -1.26
CA PHE A 70 6.00 -3.08 -0.08
C PHE A 70 6.01 -2.04 1.05
N GLY A 71 5.01 -2.05 1.91
CA GLY A 71 4.91 -1.12 3.05
C GLY A 71 3.48 -0.62 3.25
N GLY A 72 3.12 -0.34 4.50
CA GLY A 72 1.76 0.01 4.90
C GLY A 72 1.42 1.50 4.77
N TYR A 73 0.29 1.87 5.38
CA TYR A 73 -0.11 3.26 5.59
C TYR A 73 -0.29 3.53 7.09
N LYS A 74 -0.05 4.78 7.51
CA LYS A 74 -0.28 5.27 8.88
C LYS A 74 0.42 4.38 9.92
N ASP A 75 -0.35 3.76 10.81
CA ASP A 75 0.13 2.93 11.91
C ASP A 75 0.83 1.65 11.41
N SER A 76 0.66 1.29 10.13
CA SER A 76 1.37 0.19 9.47
C SER A 76 2.70 0.59 8.82
N GLY A 77 3.20 1.80 9.11
CA GLY A 77 4.42 2.36 8.54
C GLY A 77 4.14 3.37 7.42
N GLY A 78 5.06 4.31 7.24
CA GLY A 78 4.96 5.38 6.23
C GLY A 78 5.94 5.25 5.05
N SER A 79 6.91 4.35 5.15
CA SER A 79 7.97 4.18 4.17
C SER A 79 7.75 2.93 3.31
N ARG A 80 8.49 2.82 2.19
CA ARG A 80 8.39 1.69 1.25
C ARG A 80 9.68 0.88 1.16
N GLN A 81 9.55 -0.43 1.23
CA GLN A 81 10.60 -1.41 1.00
C GLN A 81 10.43 -2.01 -0.40
N ASP A 82 11.46 -2.71 -0.89
CA ASP A 82 11.46 -3.37 -2.20
C ASP A 82 11.22 -2.45 -3.41
N GLY A 83 11.35 -2.99 -4.62
CA GLY A 83 11.28 -2.20 -5.86
C GLY A 83 12.24 -1.00 -5.86
N ASP A 84 11.98 0.01 -6.67
CA ASP A 84 12.85 1.20 -6.71
C ASP A 84 12.63 2.12 -5.51
N ALA A 85 11.45 2.09 -4.90
CA ALA A 85 11.12 2.91 -3.72
C ALA A 85 12.01 2.59 -2.50
N ARG A 86 12.71 1.44 -2.49
CA ARG A 86 13.68 1.12 -1.45
C ARG A 86 14.80 2.16 -1.36
N PHE A 87 15.22 2.75 -2.48
CA PHE A 87 16.37 3.66 -2.49
C PHE A 87 16.13 4.90 -1.63
N ASP A 88 14.88 5.34 -1.51
CA ASP A 88 14.48 6.46 -0.64
C ASP A 88 14.77 6.20 0.85
N GLN A 89 14.88 4.93 1.27
CA GLN A 89 15.20 4.57 2.66
C GLN A 89 16.70 4.38 2.92
N TYR A 90 17.46 4.02 1.89
CA TYR A 90 18.85 3.55 2.05
C TYR A 90 19.87 4.47 1.38
N THR A 91 19.44 5.55 0.72
CA THR A 91 20.32 6.49 0.03
C THR A 91 19.92 7.94 0.31
N ASP A 92 20.92 8.84 0.31
CA ASP A 92 20.72 10.28 0.41
C ASP A 92 21.00 10.93 -0.95
N ILE A 93 20.15 11.87 -1.37
CA ILE A 93 20.36 12.66 -2.59
C ILE A 93 21.31 13.81 -2.29
N ARG A 94 22.43 13.89 -3.02
CA ARG A 94 23.40 14.98 -2.92
C ARG A 94 23.55 15.72 -4.24
N SER A 95 23.26 17.01 -4.26
CA SER A 95 23.55 17.89 -5.40
C SER A 95 24.95 18.52 -5.28
N VAL A 96 25.70 18.55 -6.38
CA VAL A 96 27.01 19.19 -6.48
C VAL A 96 27.06 20.02 -7.76
N ALA A 97 27.56 21.25 -7.68
CA ALA A 97 27.69 22.15 -8.82
C ALA A 97 29.13 22.68 -8.92
N HIS A 98 29.63 22.81 -10.14
CA HIS A 98 30.94 23.39 -10.44
C HIS A 98 30.82 24.37 -11.60
N SER A 99 31.62 25.44 -11.57
CA SER A 99 31.68 26.41 -12.67
C SER A 99 32.30 25.79 -13.91
N ILE A 100 31.67 25.98 -15.07
CA ILE A 100 32.29 25.69 -16.37
C ILE A 100 33.11 26.92 -16.81
N ALA A 101 34.33 26.72 -17.29
CA ALA A 101 35.16 27.80 -17.79
C ALA A 101 34.48 28.46 -19.01
N GLN A 102 34.27 29.78 -18.95
CA GLN A 102 33.81 30.54 -20.12
C GLN A 102 34.92 30.54 -21.17
N ARG A 103 34.66 29.91 -22.33
CA ARG A 103 35.51 30.08 -23.52
C ARG A 103 35.30 31.51 -24.01
N LYS A 104 36.31 32.37 -23.90
CA LYS A 104 36.31 33.68 -24.56
C LYS A 104 36.21 33.44 -26.07
N LEU A 105 35.19 34.04 -26.70
CA LEU A 105 35.10 34.19 -28.16
C LEU A 105 36.24 35.09 -28.65
#